data_AF-X0B833-F1
#
_entry.id   AF-X0B833-F1
#
_cell.length_a   1.000
_cell.length_b   1.000
_cell.length_c   1.000
_cell.angle_alpha   90.00
_cell.angle_beta   90.00
_cell.angle_gamma   90.00
#
_symmetry.space_group_name_H-M   'P 1'
#
loop_
_entity.id
_entity.type
_entity.pdbx_description
1 polymer ?
#
loop_
_entity_poly.entity_id
_entity_poly.type
_entity_poly.pdbx_seq_one_letter_code
_entity_poly.pdbx_strand_id
1 'polypeptide(L)'
;MFSSITAITIFIFGLSAFNHGVSNLISPRKALAAKQLPESALPALNGFSVSIIGIGIYYMLAAYQENRGFFALTLTRFITARIFWLQGPPWRVIAKWEAFSAGLTAAALFYESYWGRFGGWGYGEPMMYEDSAYGYGEHVLV
;
A
#
# COMPACT_ATOMS: atom_id res chain seq x y z
N MET A 1 -15.05 2.79 -8.67
CA MET A 1 -14.73 1.35 -8.77
C MET A 1 -13.24 1.26 -9.02
N PHE A 2 -12.48 0.49 -8.24
CA PHE A 2 -11.02 0.38 -8.45
C PHE A 2 -10.74 -0.29 -9.80
N SER A 3 -9.74 0.21 -10.51
CA SER A 3 -9.38 -0.28 -11.84
C SER A 3 -8.22 -1.27 -11.78
N SER A 4 -7.48 -1.32 -10.67
CA SER A 4 -6.33 -2.19 -10.48
C SER A 4 -6.40 -3.09 -9.24
N ILE A 5 -5.80 -4.27 -9.35
CA ILE A 5 -5.59 -5.22 -8.26
C ILE A 5 -4.68 -4.56 -7.21
N THR A 6 -3.67 -3.81 -7.65
CA THR A 6 -2.79 -3.09 -6.72
C THR A 6 -3.57 -2.11 -5.85
N ALA A 7 -4.46 -1.29 -6.44
CA ALA A 7 -5.30 -0.36 -5.69
C ALA A 7 -6.18 -1.08 -4.66
N ILE A 8 -6.71 -2.26 -4.99
CA ILE A 8 -7.46 -3.09 -4.03
C ILE A 8 -6.57 -3.49 -2.84
N THR A 9 -5.33 -3.96 -3.08
CA THR A 9 -4.42 -4.34 -1.97
C THR A 9 -4.10 -3.14 -1.07
N ILE A 10 -3.86 -1.97 -1.66
CA ILE A 10 -3.54 -0.73 -0.95
C ILE A 10 -4.76 -0.24 -0.15
N PHE A 11 -5.94 -0.29 -0.75
CA PHE A 11 -7.18 0.11 -0.08
C PHE A 11 -7.47 -0.79 1.13
N ILE A 12 -7.38 -2.11 0.98
CA ILE A 12 -7.59 -3.06 2.09
C ILE A 12 -6.58 -2.81 3.21
N PHE A 13 -5.31 -2.60 2.86
CA PHE A 13 -4.30 -2.27 3.86
C PHE A 13 -4.62 -0.93 4.55
N GLY A 14 -4.95 0.11 3.78
CA GLY A 14 -5.30 1.43 4.31
C GLY A 14 -6.49 1.39 5.26
N LEU A 15 -7.54 0.65 4.90
CA LEU A 15 -8.71 0.42 5.76
C LEU A 15 -8.34 -0.33 7.04
N SER A 16 -7.48 -1.35 6.94
CA SER A 16 -6.99 -2.09 8.11
C SER A 16 -6.19 -1.21 9.07
N ALA A 17 -5.32 -0.34 8.54
CA ALA A 17 -4.53 0.60 9.31
C ALA A 17 -5.45 1.62 9.99
N PHE A 18 -6.37 2.24 9.24
CA PHE A 18 -7.36 3.17 9.78
C PHE A 18 -8.12 2.56 10.97
N ASN A 19 -8.68 1.36 10.80
CA ASN A 19 -9.40 0.66 11.86
C ASN A 19 -8.51 0.33 13.06
N HIS A 20 -7.25 -0.07 12.83
CA HIS A 20 -6.31 -0.33 13.91
C HIS A 20 -5.98 0.92 14.73
N GLY A 21 -5.72 2.05 14.07
CA GLY A 21 -5.45 3.32 14.74
C GLY A 21 -6.66 3.81 15.54
N VAL A 22 -7.86 3.76 14.96
CA VAL A 22 -9.11 4.10 15.67
C VAL A 22 -9.33 3.18 16.88
N SER A 23 -9.14 1.86 16.72
CA SER A 23 -9.32 0.90 17.81
C SER A 23 -8.35 1.15 18.96
N ASN A 24 -7.09 1.51 18.66
CA ASN A 24 -6.13 1.89 19.68
C ASN A 24 -6.58 3.14 20.46
N LEU A 25 -7.18 4.14 19.81
CA LEU A 25 -7.67 5.35 20.48
C LEU A 25 -8.96 5.13 21.29
N ILE A 26 -9.83 4.21 20.87
CA ILE A 26 -11.04 3.84 21.62
C ILE A 26 -10.67 3.08 22.91
N SER A 27 -9.59 2.28 22.88
CA SER A 27 -9.17 1.45 24.01
C SER A 27 -7.65 1.44 24.21
N PRO A 28 -7.04 2.58 24.57
CA PRO A 28 -5.59 2.75 24.53
C PRO A 28 -4.86 1.90 25.58
N ARG A 29 -5.45 1.68 26.76
CA ARG A 29 -4.88 0.77 27.77
C ARG A 29 -4.84 -0.69 27.30
N LYS A 30 -5.88 -1.15 26.57
CA LYS A 30 -5.86 -2.50 25.98
C LYS A 30 -4.79 -2.60 24.90
N ALA A 31 -4.62 -1.55 24.10
CA ALA A 31 -3.59 -1.48 23.08
C ALA A 31 -2.16 -1.45 23.65
N LEU A 32 -1.93 -0.76 24.79
CA LEU A 32 -0.67 -0.83 25.55
C LEU A 32 -0.40 -2.26 26.03
N ALA A 33 -1.37 -2.88 26.69
CA ALA A 33 -1.24 -4.24 27.22
C ALA A 33 -0.94 -5.26 26.11
N ALA A 34 -1.63 -5.16 24.97
CA ALA A 34 -1.39 -6.02 23.81
C ALA A 34 0.04 -5.89 23.25
N LYS A 35 0.65 -4.71 23.38
CA LYS A 35 2.02 -4.43 22.95
C LYS A 35 3.04 -4.57 24.08
N GLN A 36 2.59 -4.99 25.28
CA GLN A 36 3.40 -5.08 26.50
C GLN A 36 4.18 -3.80 26.82
N LEU A 37 3.56 -2.65 26.57
CA LEU A 37 4.15 -1.33 26.82
C LEU A 37 3.81 -0.82 28.23
N PRO A 38 4.72 -0.06 28.88
CA PRO A 38 4.43 0.58 30.15
C PRO A 38 3.40 1.71 29.98
N GLU A 39 2.68 2.05 31.05
CA GLU A 39 1.70 3.15 31.07
C GLU A 39 2.31 4.51 30.67
N SER A 40 3.61 4.72 30.93
CA SER A 40 4.33 5.92 30.49
C SER A 40 4.40 6.08 28.96
N ALA A 41 4.19 5.00 28.19
CA ALA A 41 4.15 5.05 26.73
C ALA A 41 2.78 5.50 26.18
N LEU A 42 1.77 5.74 27.03
CA LEU A 42 0.41 6.10 26.61
C LEU A 42 0.37 7.32 25.66
N PRO A 43 1.07 8.45 25.93
CA PRO A 43 1.06 9.59 25.01
C PRO A 43 1.66 9.24 23.64
N ALA A 44 2.75 8.48 23.64
CA ALA A 44 3.39 8.02 22.41
C ALA A 44 2.50 7.06 21.61
N LEU A 45 1.79 6.14 22.29
CA LEU A 45 0.83 5.24 21.64
C LEU A 45 -0.34 6.02 21.01
N ASN A 46 -0.85 7.05 21.67
CA ASN A 46 -1.91 7.89 21.11
C ASN A 46 -1.42 8.65 19.87
N GLY A 47 -0.25 9.27 19.93
CA GLY A 47 0.36 9.94 18.77
C GLY A 47 0.59 8.97 17.61
N PHE A 48 1.18 7.81 17.89
CA PHE A 48 1.35 6.73 16.92
C PHE A 48 0.02 6.30 16.29
N SER A 49 -1.04 6.16 17.09
CA SER A 49 -2.36 5.75 16.61
C SER A 49 -2.98 6.78 15.65
N VAL A 50 -2.81 8.07 15.91
CA VAL A 50 -3.24 9.15 14.98
C VAL A 50 -2.44 9.07 13.68
N SER A 51 -1.13 8.84 13.73
CA SER A 51 -0.32 8.65 12.53
C SER A 51 -0.78 7.44 11.70
N ILE A 52 -1.13 6.32 12.34
CA ILE A 52 -1.68 5.14 11.65
C ILE A 52 -3.01 5.47 10.96
N ILE A 53 -3.89 6.24 11.59
CA ILE A 53 -5.13 6.72 10.98
C ILE A 53 -4.83 7.52 9.71
N GLY A 54 -3.88 8.47 9.80
CA GLY A 54 -3.43 9.26 8.66
C GLY A 54 -2.90 8.40 7.53
N ILE A 55 -2.03 7.43 7.83
CA ILE A 55 -1.55 6.44 6.85
C ILE A 55 -2.73 5.73 6.17
N GLY A 56 -3.71 5.27 6.95
CA GLY A 56 -4.89 4.60 6.42
C GLY A 56 -5.68 5.46 5.43
N ILE A 57 -5.93 6.72 5.79
CA ILE A 57 -6.62 7.70 4.92
C ILE A 57 -5.82 7.93 3.63
N TYR A 58 -4.52 8.20 3.72
CA TYR A 58 -3.69 8.45 2.54
C TYR A 58 -3.58 7.24 1.63
N TYR A 59 -3.55 6.02 2.17
CA TYR A 59 -3.52 4.79 1.37
C TYR A 59 -4.85 4.60 0.65
N MET A 60 -5.99 4.79 1.32
CA MET A 60 -7.30 4.72 0.67
C MET A 60 -7.47 5.80 -0.41
N LEU A 61 -6.97 7.02 -0.18
CA LEU A 61 -6.95 8.09 -1.18
C LEU A 61 -6.05 7.73 -2.37
N ALA A 62 -4.84 7.23 -2.12
CA ALA A 62 -3.92 6.80 -3.18
C ALA A 62 -4.53 5.66 -4.01
N ALA A 63 -5.24 4.73 -3.37
CA ALA A 63 -5.97 3.67 -4.07
C ALA A 63 -7.08 4.24 -4.96
N TYR A 64 -7.85 5.20 -4.45
CA TYR A 64 -8.88 5.89 -5.25
C TYR A 64 -8.28 6.65 -6.44
N GLN A 65 -7.10 7.26 -6.26
CA GLN A 65 -6.39 8.00 -7.29
C GLN A 65 -5.56 7.12 -8.25
N GLU A 66 -5.52 5.80 -8.04
CA GLU A 66 -4.66 4.88 -8.79
C GLU A 66 -3.18 5.34 -8.80
N ASN A 67 -2.70 5.91 -7.70
CA ASN A 67 -1.37 6.53 -7.62
C ASN A 67 -0.26 5.47 -7.56
N ARG A 68 0.26 5.10 -8.74
CA ARG A 68 1.23 4.01 -8.89
C ARG A 68 2.59 4.30 -8.26
N GLY A 69 3.05 5.55 -8.33
CA GLY A 69 4.27 5.97 -7.65
C GLY A 69 4.14 5.77 -6.13
N PHE A 70 3.00 6.16 -5.56
CA PHE A 70 2.72 5.91 -4.15
C PHE A 70 2.64 4.41 -3.84
N PHE A 71 2.00 3.59 -4.68
CA PHE A 71 1.93 2.14 -4.47
C PHE A 71 3.31 1.50 -4.36
N ALA A 72 4.25 1.87 -5.26
CA ALA A 72 5.63 1.40 -5.18
C ALA A 72 6.32 1.85 -3.89
N LEU A 73 6.12 3.08 -3.45
CA LEU A 73 6.67 3.58 -2.18
C LEU A 73 6.14 2.81 -0.97
N THR A 74 4.92 2.27 -1.02
CA THR A 74 4.40 1.46 0.09
C THR A 74 5.18 0.16 0.32
N LEU A 75 6.03 -0.28 -0.61
CA LEU A 75 6.93 -1.42 -0.40
C LEU A 75 7.98 -1.16 0.70
N THR A 76 8.18 0.10 1.11
CA THR A 76 8.94 0.45 2.32
C THR A 76 8.37 -0.20 3.59
N ARG A 77 7.13 -0.70 3.57
CA ARG A 77 6.55 -1.51 4.64
C ARG A 77 7.33 -2.79 4.97
N PHE A 78 8.19 -3.29 4.07
CA PHE A 78 9.16 -4.34 4.45
C PHE A 78 10.16 -3.86 5.51
N ILE A 79 10.55 -2.58 5.48
CA ILE A 79 11.40 -1.97 6.51
C ILE A 79 10.62 -1.91 7.83
N THR A 80 9.37 -1.46 7.79
CA THR A 80 8.47 -1.44 8.96
C THR A 80 8.30 -2.84 9.56
N ALA A 81 8.09 -3.86 8.73
CA ALA A 81 8.00 -5.25 9.16
C ALA A 81 9.29 -5.70 9.87
N ARG A 82 10.46 -5.37 9.30
CA ARG A 82 11.74 -5.68 9.92
C ARG A 82 11.90 -4.99 11.27
N ILE A 83 11.57 -3.71 11.37
CA ILE A 83 11.67 -2.96 12.64
C ILE A 83 10.74 -3.59 13.69
N PHE A 84 9.47 -3.84 13.38
CA PHE A 84 8.54 -4.49 14.31
C PHE A 84 8.97 -5.90 14.71
N TRP A 85 9.61 -6.65 13.81
CA TRP A 85 10.15 -7.96 14.15
C TRP A 85 11.20 -7.87 15.27
N LEU A 86 12.06 -6.85 15.21
CA LEU A 86 13.11 -6.61 16.19
C LEU A 86 12.58 -6.11 17.54
N GLN A 87 11.38 -5.51 17.59
CA GLN A 87 10.74 -5.12 18.85
C GLN A 87 10.27 -6.31 19.71
N GLY A 88 10.34 -7.53 19.17
CA GLY A 88 10.06 -8.76 19.93
C GLY A 88 8.64 -9.31 19.76
N PRO A 89 8.30 -10.40 20.49
CA PRO A 89 7.09 -11.19 20.26
C PRO A 89 5.77 -10.40 20.19
N PRO A 90 5.51 -9.38 21.05
CA PRO A 90 4.25 -8.61 21.01
C PRO A 90 4.02 -7.88 19.68
N TRP A 91 5.10 -7.55 18.96
CA TRP A 91 5.06 -6.79 17.72
C TRP A 91 5.11 -7.68 16.47
N ARG A 92 5.42 -8.97 16.61
CA ARG A 92 5.56 -9.90 15.48
C ARG A 92 4.28 -10.11 14.69
N VAL A 93 3.11 -9.97 15.31
CA VAL A 93 1.83 -10.03 14.59
C VAL A 93 1.73 -8.88 13.58
N ILE A 94 2.08 -7.67 14.01
CA ILE A 94 2.09 -6.48 13.14
C ILE A 94 3.18 -6.64 12.07
N ALA A 95 4.37 -7.12 12.45
CA ALA A 95 5.47 -7.38 11.51
C ALA A 95 5.06 -8.35 10.38
N LYS A 96 4.39 -9.46 10.74
CA LYS A 96 3.88 -10.43 9.75
C LYS A 96 2.84 -9.80 8.84
N TRP A 97 1.92 -9.00 9.41
CA TRP A 97 0.90 -8.31 8.63
C TRP A 97 1.53 -7.36 7.60
N GLU A 98 2.46 -6.53 8.03
CA GLU A 98 3.20 -5.60 7.17
C GLU A 98 3.89 -6.32 6.01
N ALA A 99 4.68 -7.36 6.33
CA ALA A 99 5.42 -8.12 5.31
C ALA A 99 4.49 -8.84 4.34
N PHE A 100 3.45 -9.53 4.84
CA PHE A 100 2.51 -10.27 4.00
C PHE A 100 1.79 -9.34 3.05
N SER A 101 1.20 -8.27 3.57
CA SER A 101 0.45 -7.33 2.75
C SER A 101 1.36 -6.56 1.80
N ALA A 102 2.64 -6.35 2.12
CA ALA A 102 3.59 -5.66 1.22
C ALA A 102 4.01 -6.60 0.09
N GLY A 103 4.16 -7.89 0.40
CA GLY A 103 4.34 -8.94 -0.60
C GLY A 103 3.15 -9.04 -1.56
N LEU A 104 1.91 -8.95 -1.07
CA LEU A 104 0.73 -8.92 -1.94
C LEU A 104 0.73 -7.70 -2.86
N THR A 105 1.03 -6.51 -2.35
CA THR A 105 1.15 -5.30 -3.17
C THR A 105 2.28 -5.45 -4.21
N ALA A 106 3.45 -5.98 -3.83
CA ALA A 106 4.55 -6.22 -4.75
C ALA A 106 4.16 -7.20 -5.87
N ALA A 107 3.48 -8.29 -5.51
CA ALA A 107 2.99 -9.27 -6.48
C ALA A 107 1.95 -8.67 -7.44
N ALA A 108 1.04 -7.84 -6.94
CA ALA A 108 0.04 -7.14 -7.76
C ALA A 108 0.70 -6.13 -8.71
N LEU A 109 1.66 -5.34 -8.22
CA LEU A 109 2.46 -4.42 -9.03
C LEU A 109 3.21 -5.17 -10.14
N PHE A 110 3.88 -6.27 -9.80
CA PHE A 110 4.62 -7.09 -10.76
C PHE A 110 3.70 -7.71 -11.81
N TYR A 111 2.55 -8.27 -11.39
CA TYR A 111 1.56 -8.83 -12.29
C TYR A 111 1.04 -7.76 -13.28
N GLU A 112 0.67 -6.59 -12.79
CA GLU A 112 0.16 -5.51 -13.64
C GLU A 112 1.24 -4.96 -14.59
N SER A 113 2.49 -4.91 -14.14
CA SER A 113 3.66 -4.57 -14.97
C SER A 113 3.90 -5.59 -16.07
N TYR A 114 3.84 -6.88 -15.75
CA TYR A 114 4.07 -7.95 -16.71
C TYR A 114 3.02 -7.98 -17.82
N TRP A 115 1.75 -7.72 -17.50
CA TRP A 115 0.63 -7.73 -18.47
C TRP A 115 0.38 -6.38 -19.17
N GLY A 116 1.35 -5.45 -19.16
CA GLY A 116 1.22 -4.16 -19.85
C GLY A 116 0.13 -3.23 -19.29
N ARG A 117 -0.43 -3.53 -18.11
CA ARG A 117 -1.40 -2.68 -17.41
C ARG A 117 -0.74 -1.56 -16.60
N PHE A 118 0.58 -1.46 -16.73
CA PHE A 118 1.46 -0.53 -16.04
C PHE A 118 2.03 0.51 -17.02
N GLY A 119 1.19 0.96 -17.97
CA GLY A 119 1.49 2.09 -18.83
C GLY A 119 1.15 3.40 -18.10
N GLY A 120 2.17 4.16 -17.72
CA GLY A 120 1.99 5.41 -16.97
C GLY A 120 3.25 6.01 -16.36
N TRP A 121 4.41 5.35 -16.50
CA TRP A 121 5.68 6.09 -16.42
C TRP A 121 5.84 6.78 -17.76
N GLY A 122 5.76 8.11 -17.77
CA GLY A 122 5.85 8.90 -19.00
C GLY A 122 7.18 8.71 -19.71
N TYR A 123 7.27 7.70 -20.57
CA TYR A 123 7.99 7.65 -21.83
C TYR A 123 7.17 6.71 -22.71
N GLY A 124 6.74 7.24 -23.86
CA GLY A 124 5.72 6.65 -24.71
C GLY A 124 6.03 5.22 -25.14
N GLU A 125 4.97 4.45 -25.33
CA GLU A 125 4.60 3.81 -26.60
C GLU A 125 3.12 3.38 -26.46
N PRO A 126 2.24 3.72 -27.42
CA PRO A 126 0.91 3.13 -27.47
C PRO A 126 1.04 1.63 -27.70
N MET A 127 0.26 0.81 -26.98
CA MET A 127 0.11 -0.60 -27.32
C MET A 127 -0.53 -0.67 -28.72
N MET A 128 0.30 -0.86 -29.73
CA MET A 128 -0.12 -1.25 -31.06
C MET A 128 -0.68 -2.67 -30.95
N TYR A 129 -2.01 -2.80 -30.91
CA TYR A 129 -2.64 -4.02 -31.37
C TYR A 129 -2.47 -4.03 -32.89
N GLU A 130 -1.43 -4.71 -33.36
CA GLU A 130 -1.27 -5.04 -34.77
C GLU A 130 -2.31 -6.12 -35.11
N ASP A 131 -3.54 -5.70 -35.37
CA ASP A 131 -4.48 -6.52 -36.13
C ASP A 131 -4.19 -6.25 -37.60
N SER A 132 -3.36 -7.12 -38.18
CA SER A 132 -2.99 -7.12 -39.59
C SER A 132 -4.21 -7.43 -40.46
N ALA A 133 -5.04 -6.43 -40.72
CA ALA A 133 -5.98 -6.41 -41.84
C ALA A 133 -6.37 -4.97 -42.14
N TYR A 134 -6.14 -4.52 -43.40
CA TYR A 134 -6.45 -3.17 -43.93
C TYR A 134 -5.49 -2.08 -43.41
N GLY A 135 -4.67 -1.36 -44.15
CA GLY A 135 -4.56 -1.03 -45.58
C GLY A 135 -4.01 0.40 -45.66
N TYR A 136 -2.85 0.58 -46.31
CA TYR A 136 -2.21 1.81 -46.81
C TYR A 136 -2.57 3.20 -46.22
N GLY A 137 -1.55 3.96 -45.80
CA GLY A 137 -1.65 5.42 -45.62
C GLY A 137 -0.37 6.10 -45.11
N GLU A 138 0.53 6.40 -46.05
CA GLU A 138 1.59 7.44 -46.07
C GLU A 138 2.18 8.01 -44.76
N HIS A 139 3.50 7.85 -44.64
CA HIS A 139 4.35 8.66 -43.79
C HIS A 139 4.29 10.14 -44.18
N VAL A 140 3.89 11.01 -43.24
CA VAL A 140 4.22 12.43 -43.29
C VAL A 140 4.99 12.78 -42.03
N LEU A 141 6.28 13.07 -42.22
CA LEU A 141 7.13 13.73 -41.24
C LEU A 141 6.70 15.19 -41.12
N VAL A 142 6.21 15.60 -39.94
CA VAL A 142 6.45 16.93 -39.35
C VAL A 142 6.51 16.78 -37.83
#